data_AF-A0A2D6TJ80-F1
#
_entry.id   AF-A0A2D6TJ80-F1
#
_cell.length_a   1.000
_cell.length_b   1.000
_cell.length_c   1.000
_cell.angle_alpha   90.00
_cell.angle_beta   90.00
_cell.angle_gamma   90.00
#
_symmetry.space_group_name_H-M   'P 1'
#
loop_
_entity.id
_entity.type
_entity.pdbx_description
1 polymer ?
#
loop_
_entity_poly.entity_id
_entity_poly.type
_entity_poly.pdbx_seq_one_letter_code
_entity_poly.pdbx_strand_id
1 'polypeptide(L)'
;MLKAIKSNKNIKYHSRSKHNKMTYNLTSIGILIILIGFVLVFLGALTNLNSKDTKIAVGGFIGFIPFGFSNDKRLVWTLVFLMGLALAFFFAMNFFLQHRFK
;
A
#
# COMPACT_ATOMS: atom_id res chain seq x y z
N MET A 1 -56.92 50.61 23.40
CA MET A 1 -56.15 49.69 24.27
C MET A 1 -56.40 48.27 23.77
N LEU A 2 -55.34 47.48 23.52
CA LEU A 2 -55.33 46.11 22.94
C LEU A 2 -55.36 45.98 21.40
N LYS A 3 -54.21 46.17 20.73
CA LYS A 3 -53.77 45.28 19.65
C LYS A 3 -52.27 45.35 19.33
N ALA A 4 -51.45 45.66 20.32
CA ALA A 4 -49.99 45.65 20.22
C ALA A 4 -49.41 44.33 20.78
N ILE A 5 -49.83 43.17 20.25
CA ILE A 5 -49.13 41.90 20.51
C ILE A 5 -49.28 41.01 19.27
N LYS A 6 -48.37 41.14 18.31
CA LYS A 6 -47.97 40.01 17.47
C LYS A 6 -46.51 40.15 17.04
N SER A 7 -45.67 40.32 18.06
CA SER A 7 -44.25 40.05 17.98
C SER A 7 -44.03 38.54 18.11
N ASN A 8 -42.99 38.05 17.42
CA ASN A 8 -42.24 36.83 17.75
C ASN A 8 -42.71 35.50 17.11
N LYS A 9 -41.99 35.11 16.05
CA LYS A 9 -41.20 33.86 15.95
C LYS A 9 -41.08 33.47 14.48
N ASN A 10 -39.89 33.61 13.90
CA ASN A 10 -39.28 32.63 12.98
C ASN A 10 -37.95 33.17 12.42
N ILE A 11 -36.99 33.47 13.29
CA ILE A 11 -35.59 33.55 12.84
C ILE A 11 -35.07 32.12 12.87
N LYS A 12 -35.18 31.45 11.72
CA LYS A 12 -34.72 30.08 11.50
C LYS A 12 -33.19 30.12 11.39
N TYR A 13 -32.50 29.91 12.51
CA TYR A 13 -31.05 29.77 12.53
C TYR A 13 -30.66 28.51 11.75
N HIS A 14 -30.27 28.71 10.49
CA HIS A 14 -29.72 27.65 9.66
C HIS A 14 -28.25 27.46 10.04
N SER A 15 -28.02 26.72 11.12
CA SER A 15 -26.69 26.25 11.51
C SER A 15 -26.21 25.26 10.45
N ARG A 16 -25.53 25.76 9.42
CA ARG A 16 -24.80 24.92 8.46
C ARG A 16 -23.67 24.23 9.21
N SER A 17 -23.89 22.97 9.60
CA SER A 17 -22.80 22.12 10.06
C SER A 17 -21.80 21.99 8.91
N LYS A 18 -20.60 22.55 9.10
CA LYS A 18 -19.46 22.30 8.21
C LYS A 18 -19.10 20.83 8.33
N HIS A 19 -19.70 20.00 7.49
CA HIS A 19 -19.25 18.63 7.29
C HIS A 19 -17.93 18.68 6.50
N ASN A 20 -16.81 18.86 7.20
CA ASN A 20 -15.47 18.69 6.63
C ASN A 20 -15.34 17.23 6.18
N LYS A 21 -15.59 16.97 4.89
CA LYS A 21 -15.17 15.72 4.26
C LYS A 21 -13.65 15.74 4.28
N MET A 22 -13.03 14.90 5.12
CA MET A 22 -11.61 14.60 5.02
C MET A 22 -11.39 13.89 3.67
N THR A 23 -10.94 14.65 2.68
CA THR A 23 -10.50 14.09 1.40
C THR A 23 -9.12 13.48 1.63
N TYR A 24 -9.10 12.19 1.94
CA TYR A 24 -7.86 11.44 2.00
C TYR A 24 -7.26 11.40 0.62
N ASN A 25 -6.11 12.05 0.45
CA ASN A 25 -5.37 11.98 -0.79
C ASN A 25 -4.70 10.60 -0.85
N LEU A 26 -5.22 9.72 -1.71
CA LEU A 26 -4.69 8.37 -1.94
C LEU A 26 -3.18 8.39 -2.21
N THR A 27 -2.69 9.45 -2.86
CA THR A 27 -1.26 9.67 -3.10
C THR A 27 -0.47 9.82 -1.80
N SER A 28 -0.98 10.57 -0.82
CA SER A 28 -0.30 10.76 0.47
C SER A 28 -0.23 9.48 1.29
N ILE A 29 -1.27 8.64 1.23
CA ILE A 29 -1.30 7.32 1.87
C ILE A 29 -0.29 6.38 1.20
N GLY A 30 -0.22 6.38 -0.14
CA GLY A 30 0.77 5.60 -0.87
C GLY A 30 2.21 5.97 -0.50
N ILE A 31 2.50 7.28 -0.40
CA ILE A 31 3.83 7.77 0.01
C ILE A 31 4.17 7.29 1.43
N LEU A 32 3.22 7.36 2.37
CA LEU A 32 3.43 6.90 3.75
C LEU A 32 3.80 5.41 3.80
N ILE A 33 3.10 4.57 3.02
CA ILE A 33 3.37 3.12 2.94
C ILE A 33 4.78 2.84 2.41
N ILE A 34 5.20 3.55 1.35
CA ILE A 34 6.56 3.41 0.79
C ILE A 34 7.61 3.79 1.84
N LEU A 35 7.36 4.87 2.57
CA LEU A 35 8.30 5.38 3.58
C LEU A 35 8.44 4.40 4.75
N ILE A 36 7.34 3.80 5.22
CA ILE A 36 7.36 2.71 6.21
C ILE A 36 8.13 1.51 5.69
N GLY A 37 7.89 1.10 4.44
CA GLY A 37 8.63 0.01 3.81
C GLY A 37 10.13 0.25 3.79
N PHE A 38 10.55 1.48 3.47
CA PHE A 38 11.96 1.86 3.47
C PHE A 38 12.58 1.78 4.86
N VAL A 39 11.86 2.26 5.89
CA VAL A 39 12.31 2.16 7.29
C VAL A 39 12.49 0.71 7.73
N LEU A 40 11.58 -0.20 7.34
CA LEU A 40 11.71 -1.62 7.65
C LEU A 40 12.94 -2.25 6.98
N VAL A 41 13.19 -1.94 5.70
CA VAL A 41 14.37 -2.42 4.97
C VAL A 41 15.64 -1.91 5.64
N PHE A 42 15.67 -0.62 6.02
CA PHE A 42 16.82 0.00 6.65
C PHE A 42 17.11 -0.59 8.04
N LEU A 43 16.06 -0.77 8.86
CA LEU A 43 16.17 -1.46 10.15
C LEU A 43 16.71 -2.87 9.97
N GLY A 44 16.15 -3.66 9.05
CA GLY A 44 16.61 -5.03 8.78
C GLY A 44 18.06 -5.12 8.29
N ALA A 45 18.54 -4.12 7.54
CA ALA A 45 19.93 -4.00 7.14
C ALA A 45 20.84 -3.70 8.35
N LEU A 46 20.42 -2.80 9.24
CA LEU A 46 21.16 -2.45 10.45
C LEU A 46 21.22 -3.61 11.47
N THR A 47 20.19 -4.42 11.61
CA THR A 47 20.20 -5.54 12.57
C THR A 47 21.18 -6.67 12.21
N ASN A 48 21.65 -6.74 10.96
CA ASN A 48 22.57 -7.79 10.49
C ASN A 48 24.06 -7.39 10.47
N LEU A 49 24.42 -6.24 11.05
CA LEU A 49 25.80 -5.71 11.10
C LEU A 49 26.84 -6.66 11.74
N ASN A 50 26.42 -7.70 12.45
CA ASN A 50 27.30 -8.62 13.17
C ASN A 50 27.69 -9.89 12.38
N SER A 51 27.20 -10.04 11.14
CA SER A 51 27.50 -11.20 10.31
C SER A 51 28.71 -10.93 9.39
N LYS A 52 29.82 -11.65 9.61
CA LYS A 52 31.06 -11.54 8.81
C LYS A 52 30.87 -11.94 7.34
N ASP A 53 29.83 -12.73 7.05
CA ASP A 53 29.48 -13.17 5.70
C ASP A 53 28.24 -12.42 5.20
N THR A 54 28.47 -11.42 4.33
CA THR A 54 27.37 -10.71 3.66
C THR A 54 26.73 -11.64 2.63
N LYS A 55 25.47 -12.01 2.86
CA LYS A 55 24.71 -12.83 1.92
C LYS A 55 24.04 -11.96 0.88
N ILE A 56 24.44 -12.16 -0.37
CA ILE A 56 23.92 -11.40 -1.51
C ILE A 56 23.14 -12.36 -2.40
N ALA A 57 21.95 -11.93 -2.81
CA ALA A 57 21.17 -12.54 -3.87
C ALA A 57 20.75 -11.49 -4.88
N VAL A 58 20.83 -11.84 -6.16
CA VAL A 58 20.36 -11.04 -7.29
C VAL A 58 19.36 -11.89 -8.05
N GLY A 59 18.20 -11.35 -8.36
CA GLY A 59 17.18 -12.06 -9.10
C GLY A 59 16.37 -11.13 -9.99
N GLY A 60 15.85 -11.67 -11.08
CA GLY A 60 14.97 -10.96 -11.99
C GLY A 60 14.21 -11.89 -12.93
N PHE A 61 13.61 -11.30 -13.95
CA PHE A 61 12.84 -12.00 -14.97
C PHE A 61 13.33 -11.61 -16.37
N ILE A 62 13.55 -12.60 -17.24
CA ILE A 62 13.70 -12.39 -18.68
C ILE A 62 12.40 -12.90 -19.31
N GLY A 63 11.49 -11.97 -19.63
CA GLY A 63 10.12 -12.33 -20.01
C GLY A 63 9.41 -13.05 -18.86
N PHE A 64 9.09 -14.34 -19.06
CA PHE A 64 8.43 -15.20 -18.07
C PHE A 64 9.39 -16.15 -17.34
N ILE A 65 10.68 -16.12 -17.67
CA ILE A 65 11.67 -17.02 -17.08
C ILE A 65 12.28 -16.33 -15.83
N PRO A 66 12.06 -16.87 -14.62
CA PRO A 66 12.71 -16.36 -13.42
C PRO A 66 14.19 -16.76 -13.44
N PHE A 67 15.08 -15.78 -13.25
CA PHE A 67 16.52 -16.00 -13.17
C PHE A 67 17.06 -15.41 -11.86
N GLY A 68 18.04 -16.07 -11.24
CA GLY A 68 18.65 -15.51 -10.05
C GLY A 68 19.86 -16.28 -9.56
N PHE A 69 20.73 -15.56 -8.85
CA PHE A 69 21.97 -16.05 -8.29
C PHE A 69 22.11 -15.59 -6.85
N SER A 70 22.68 -16.42 -5.99
CA SER A 70 22.95 -16.09 -4.60
C SER A 70 24.17 -16.86 -4.11
N ASN A 71 24.91 -16.24 -3.19
CA ASN A 71 26.04 -16.88 -2.51
C ASN A 71 25.56 -17.90 -1.45
N ASP A 72 24.33 -17.78 -0.96
CA ASP A 72 23.78 -18.69 0.06
C ASP A 72 22.61 -19.54 -0.47
N LYS A 73 22.65 -20.85 -0.21
CA LYS A 73 21.64 -21.84 -0.63
C LYS A 73 20.25 -21.51 -0.10
N ARG A 74 20.13 -21.05 1.15
CA ARG A 74 18.84 -20.65 1.75
C ARG A 74 18.28 -19.41 1.05
N LEU A 75 19.14 -18.47 0.65
CA LEU A 75 18.71 -17.32 -0.15
C LEU A 75 18.24 -17.71 -1.56
N VAL A 76 18.88 -18.71 -2.20
CA VAL A 76 18.41 -19.22 -3.50
C VAL A 76 16.98 -19.75 -3.36
N TRP A 77 16.72 -20.60 -2.35
CA TRP A 77 15.38 -21.16 -2.15
C TRP A 77 14.31 -20.10 -1.89
N THR A 78 14.63 -19.08 -1.09
CA THR A 78 13.71 -17.96 -0.84
C THR A 78 13.48 -17.11 -2.09
N LEU A 79 14.53 -16.85 -2.87
CA LEU A 79 14.43 -16.12 -4.15
C LEU A 79 13.54 -16.87 -5.15
N VAL A 80 13.77 -18.18 -5.31
CA VAL A 80 12.97 -19.04 -6.21
C VAL A 80 11.51 -19.10 -5.76
N PHE A 81 11.25 -19.24 -4.45
CA PHE A 81 9.90 -19.22 -3.91
C PHE A 81 9.20 -17.90 -4.20
N LEU A 82 9.87 -16.77 -3.96
CA LEU A 82 9.31 -15.44 -4.19
C LEU A 82 9.02 -15.20 -5.68
N MET A 83 9.90 -15.65 -6.57
CA MET A 83 9.69 -15.58 -8.02
C MET A 83 8.52 -16.44 -8.48
N GLY A 84 8.41 -17.66 -7.96
CA GLY A 84 7.28 -18.55 -8.23
C GLY A 84 5.96 -17.94 -7.78
N LEU A 85 5.94 -17.32 -6.59
CA LEU A 85 4.76 -16.62 -6.06
C LEU A 85 4.36 -15.43 -6.95
N ALA A 86 5.33 -14.64 -7.41
CA ALA A 86 5.08 -13.52 -8.30
C ALA A 86 4.51 -13.97 -9.66
N LEU A 87 5.04 -15.05 -10.24
CA LEU A 87 4.51 -15.67 -11.46
C LEU A 87 3.09 -16.20 -11.26
N ALA A 88 2.84 -16.92 -10.17
CA ALA A 88 1.52 -17.43 -9.83
C ALA A 88 0.51 -16.29 -9.68
N PHE A 89 0.89 -15.20 -9.01
CA PHE A 89 0.07 -14.01 -8.88
C PHE A 89 -0.20 -13.34 -10.23
N PHE A 90 0.82 -13.21 -11.08
CA PHE A 90 0.67 -12.65 -12.42
C PHE A 90 -0.33 -13.44 -13.27
N PHE A 91 -0.20 -14.77 -13.31
CA PHE A 91 -1.15 -15.62 -14.04
C PHE A 91 -2.55 -15.61 -13.44
N ALA A 92 -2.67 -15.64 -12.11
CA ALA A 92 -3.97 -15.54 -11.44
C ALA A 92 -4.68 -14.22 -11.76
N MET A 93 -3.94 -13.11 -11.72
CA MET A 93 -4.47 -11.78 -12.05
C MET A 93 -4.86 -11.69 -13.52
N ASN A 94 -4.03 -12.23 -14.43
CA ASN A 94 -4.34 -12.26 -15.87
C ASN A 94 -5.61 -13.08 -16.15
N PHE A 95 -5.70 -14.29 -15.56
CA PHE A 95 -6.88 -15.16 -15.68
C PHE A 95 -8.15 -14.50 -15.13
N PHE A 96 -8.04 -13.85 -13.97
CA PHE A 96 -9.16 -13.11 -13.36
C PHE A 96 -9.62 -11.95 -14.24
N LEU A 97 -8.69 -11.15 -14.78
CA LEU A 97 -9.01 -10.06 -15.69
C LEU A 97 -9.70 -10.59 -16.95
N GLN A 98 -9.23 -11.68 -17.54
CA GLN A 98 -9.86 -12.29 -18.73
C GLN A 98 -11.30 -12.75 -18.47
N HIS A 99 -11.59 -13.33 -17.29
CA HIS A 99 -12.95 -13.72 -16.91
C HIS A 99 -13.88 -12.52 -16.66
N ARG A 100 -13.33 -11.36 -16.27
CA ARG A 100 -14.11 -10.16 -15.94
C ARG A 100 -14.57 -9.36 -17.16
N PHE A 101 -13.91 -9.52 -18.31
CA PHE A 101 -14.17 -8.78 -19.55
C PHE A 101 -14.87 -9.61 -20.64
N LYS A 102 -15.32 -10.83 -20.30
CA LYS A 102 -16.13 -11.69 -21.15
C LYS A 102 -17.56 -11.73 -20.62
#